data_AF-A0A496SS13-F1
#
_entry.id   AF-A0A496SS13-F1
#
_cell.length_a   1.000
_cell.length_b   1.000
_cell.length_c   1.000
_cell.angle_alpha   90.00
_cell.angle_beta   90.00
_cell.angle_gamma   90.00
#
_symmetry.space_group_name_H-M   'P 1'
#
loop_
_entity.id
_entity.type
_entity.pdbx_description
1 polymer ?
#
loop_
_entity_poly.entity_id
_entity_poly.type
_entity_poly.pdbx_seq_one_letter_code
_entity_poly.pdbx_strand_id
1 'polypeptide(L)'
;MRMEEKKIVYFTEPGEKNTVLTLNLAKQRADELGIKDIIIATTRGGTAREAIKIFDAKEYNVIFVTHMAGFRGIGMQEFPDDLKKELISKGYKVLTCMHALSGVERAYRKKYGYLGPA
;
A
#
# COMPACT_ATOMS: atom_id res chain seq x y z
N MET A 1 -3.50 29.72 -24.77
CA MET A 1 -4.14 29.06 -23.61
C MET A 1 -3.61 27.63 -23.56
N ARG A 2 -2.98 27.19 -22.48
CA ARG A 2 -2.63 25.78 -22.30
C ARG A 2 -3.86 25.07 -21.74
N MET A 3 -4.39 24.14 -22.51
CA MET A 3 -5.48 23.26 -22.09
C MET A 3 -4.85 21.93 -21.72
N GLU A 4 -5.14 21.42 -20.52
CA GLU A 4 -4.73 20.09 -20.10
C GLU A 4 -5.96 19.28 -19.70
N GLU A 5 -6.07 18.08 -20.26
CA GLU A 5 -7.09 17.10 -19.91
C GLU A 5 -6.45 16.01 -19.05
N LYS A 6 -7.20 15.52 -18.05
CA LYS A 6 -6.77 14.42 -17.18
C LYS A 6 -7.88 13.37 -17.08
N LYS A 7 -7.49 12.11 -17.19
CA LYS A 7 -8.39 10.97 -17.00
C LYS A 7 -8.61 10.68 -15.51
N ILE A 8 -9.85 10.34 -15.16
CA ILE A 8 -10.24 9.72 -13.88
C ILE A 8 -11.10 8.49 -14.18
N VAL A 9 -10.98 7.45 -13.36
CA VAL A 9 -11.74 6.20 -13.50
C VAL A 9 -12.47 5.91 -12.21
N TYR A 10 -13.76 5.61 -12.30
CA TYR A 10 -14.60 5.21 -11.18
C TYR A 10 -14.92 3.72 -11.29
N PHE A 11 -14.62 2.96 -10.24
CA PHE A 11 -15.08 1.59 -10.12
C PHE A 11 -16.51 1.60 -9.57
N THR A 12 -17.41 0.83 -10.20
CA THR A 12 -18.79 0.72 -9.74
C THR A 12 -18.91 -0.11 -8.46
N GLU A 13 -17.94 -0.97 -8.19
CA GLU A 13 -17.91 -1.84 -7.01
C GLU A 13 -16.50 -1.87 -6.39
N PRO A 14 -16.40 -1.96 -5.06
CA PRO A 14 -15.12 -2.11 -4.38
C PRO A 14 -14.56 -3.55 -4.53
N GLY A 15 -13.31 -3.74 -4.13
CA GLY A 15 -12.72 -5.08 -3.91
C GLY A 15 -11.45 -5.37 -4.70
N GLU A 16 -10.90 -6.57 -4.44
CA GLU A 16 -9.60 -7.01 -4.95
C GLU A 16 -9.53 -7.10 -6.47
N LYS A 17 -10.67 -7.33 -7.14
CA LYS A 17 -10.80 -7.35 -8.60
C LYS A 17 -10.29 -6.09 -9.29
N ASN A 18 -10.26 -4.96 -8.58
CA ASN A 18 -9.80 -3.69 -9.13
C ASN A 18 -8.27 -3.52 -9.06
N THR A 19 -7.56 -4.35 -8.29
CA THR A 19 -6.15 -4.14 -7.91
C THR A 19 -5.23 -3.92 -9.12
N VAL A 20 -5.26 -4.83 -10.09
CA VAL A 20 -4.37 -4.77 -11.27
C VAL A 20 -4.65 -3.52 -12.11
N LEU A 21 -5.94 -3.18 -12.30
CA LEU A 21 -6.31 -1.99 -13.05
C LEU A 21 -5.92 -0.70 -12.28
N THR A 22 -6.10 -0.66 -10.96
CA THR A 22 -5.65 0.46 -10.13
C THR A 22 -4.14 0.68 -10.24
N LEU A 23 -3.33 -0.39 -10.17
CA LEU A 23 -1.87 -0.31 -10.30
C LEU A 23 -1.45 0.23 -11.69
N ASN A 24 -2.08 -0.24 -12.76
CA ASN A 24 -1.81 0.24 -14.12
C ASN A 24 -2.18 1.72 -14.30
N LEU A 25 -3.34 2.15 -13.79
CA LEU A 25 -3.77 3.55 -13.83
C LEU A 25 -2.82 4.45 -13.00
N ALA A 26 -2.36 3.96 -11.85
CA ALA A 26 -1.37 4.65 -11.04
C ALA A 26 -0.03 4.79 -11.77
N LYS A 27 0.45 3.72 -12.43
CA LYS A 27 1.67 3.77 -13.26
C LYS A 27 1.53 4.78 -14.39
N GLN A 28 0.43 4.73 -15.13
CA GLN A 28 0.17 5.66 -16.22
C GLN A 28 0.29 7.11 -15.73
N ARG A 29 -0.36 7.45 -14.61
CA ARG A 29 -0.28 8.80 -14.04
C ARG A 29 1.11 9.14 -13.50
N ALA A 30 1.80 8.18 -12.88
CA ALA A 30 3.16 8.39 -12.41
C ALA A 30 4.11 8.72 -13.57
N ASP A 31 3.97 8.01 -14.70
CA ASP A 31 4.76 8.23 -15.91
C ASP A 31 4.45 9.60 -16.54
N GLU A 32 3.17 9.96 -16.66
CA GLU A 32 2.72 11.28 -17.15
C GLU A 32 3.32 12.45 -16.36
N LEU A 33 3.55 12.26 -15.05
CA LEU A 33 4.05 13.29 -14.14
C LEU A 33 5.54 13.15 -13.81
N GLY A 34 6.21 12.10 -14.30
CA GLY A 34 7.58 11.79 -13.93
C GLY A 34 7.78 11.41 -12.46
N ILE A 35 6.73 10.92 -11.78
CA ILE A 35 6.80 10.49 -10.38
C ILE A 35 7.46 9.11 -10.30
N LYS A 36 8.48 8.99 -9.44
CA LYS A 36 9.21 7.73 -9.23
C LYS A 36 8.94 7.05 -7.89
N ASP A 37 8.45 7.79 -6.90
CA ASP A 37 8.10 7.26 -5.59
C ASP A 37 6.69 6.66 -5.60
N ILE A 38 6.59 5.35 -5.34
CA ILE A 38 5.33 4.61 -5.38
C ILE A 38 5.11 3.92 -4.03
N ILE A 39 4.09 4.33 -3.29
CA ILE A 39 3.77 3.78 -1.97
C ILE A 39 2.53 2.91 -2.10
N ILE A 40 2.64 1.64 -1.69
CA ILE A 40 1.60 0.62 -1.89
C ILE A 40 1.26 -0.06 -0.56
N ALA A 41 0.02 0.08 -0.12
CA ALA A 41 -0.48 -0.66 1.04
C ALA A 41 -0.71 -2.15 0.68
N THR A 42 -0.27 -3.06 1.55
CA THR A 42 -0.45 -4.50 1.34
C THR A 42 -0.43 -5.28 2.66
N THR A 43 -1.49 -6.02 2.96
CA THR A 43 -1.56 -6.78 4.23
C THR A 43 -0.91 -8.15 4.11
N ARG A 44 -1.33 -8.94 3.11
CA ARG A 44 -0.94 -10.35 2.93
C ARG A 44 0.00 -10.57 1.74
N GLY A 45 0.40 -9.50 1.06
CA GLY A 45 1.31 -9.57 -0.09
C GLY A 45 0.66 -9.70 -1.47
N GLY A 46 -0.66 -9.96 -1.57
CA GLY A 46 -1.34 -10.08 -2.87
C GLY A 46 -1.09 -8.87 -3.78
N THR A 47 -1.34 -7.66 -3.27
CA THR A 47 -1.06 -6.40 -4.00
C THR A 47 0.41 -6.25 -4.35
N ALA A 48 1.34 -6.63 -3.46
CA ALA A 48 2.77 -6.54 -3.74
C ALA A 48 3.19 -7.44 -4.90
N ARG A 49 2.67 -8.68 -4.93
CA ARG A 49 2.95 -9.64 -6.00
C ARG A 49 2.50 -9.14 -7.37
N GLU A 50 1.38 -8.43 -7.44
CA GLU A 50 0.94 -7.80 -8.69
C GLU A 50 1.73 -6.52 -9.01
N ALA A 51 2.05 -5.71 -8.00
CA ALA A 51 2.77 -4.46 -8.18
C ALA A 51 4.17 -4.64 -8.76
N ILE A 52 4.92 -5.66 -8.33
CA ILE A 52 6.28 -5.91 -8.84
C ILE A 52 6.31 -6.36 -10.31
N LYS A 53 5.17 -6.75 -10.89
CA LYS A 53 5.06 -7.04 -12.32
C LYS A 53 4.89 -5.76 -13.15
N ILE A 54 4.52 -4.65 -12.50
CA ILE A 54 4.12 -3.38 -13.12
C ILE A 54 5.20 -2.30 -12.88
N PHE A 55 5.77 -2.27 -11.67
CA PHE A 55 6.78 -1.29 -11.26
C PHE A 55 8.12 -1.98 -11.03
N ASP A 56 9.09 -1.78 -11.92
CA ASP A 56 10.47 -2.26 -11.74
C ASP A 56 11.20 -1.40 -10.70
N ALA A 57 11.83 -2.03 -9.71
CA ALA A 57 12.64 -1.38 -8.68
C ALA A 57 13.83 -0.57 -9.24
N LYS A 58 14.28 -0.86 -10.47
CA LYS A 58 15.33 -0.08 -11.15
C LYS A 58 14.83 1.27 -11.65
N GLU A 59 13.53 1.39 -11.93
CA GLU A 59 12.91 2.58 -12.49
C GLU A 59 12.09 3.39 -11.48
N TYR A 60 11.57 2.73 -10.44
CA TYR A 60 10.72 3.33 -9.41
C TYR A 60 11.22 2.98 -8.01
N ASN A 61 11.13 3.96 -7.10
CA ASN A 61 11.29 3.73 -5.67
C ASN A 61 9.96 3.23 -5.09
N VAL A 62 9.76 1.90 -5.09
CA VAL A 62 8.53 1.30 -4.57
C VAL A 62 8.68 0.91 -3.10
N ILE A 63 7.72 1.36 -2.28
CA ILE A 63 7.63 1.09 -0.84
C ILE A 63 6.33 0.35 -0.55
N PHE A 64 6.43 -0.90 -0.11
CA PHE A 64 5.32 -1.68 0.38
C PHE A 64 5.08 -1.39 1.86
N VAL A 65 3.91 -0.86 2.21
CA VAL A 65 3.50 -0.60 3.58
C VAL A 65 2.63 -1.75 4.07
N THR A 66 3.16 -2.53 5.01
CA THR A 66 2.47 -3.68 5.58
C THR A 66 1.59 -3.28 6.75
N HIS A 67 0.73 -4.21 7.16
CA HIS A 67 -0.02 -4.07 8.38
C HIS A 67 0.91 -3.99 9.61
N MET A 68 0.52 -3.23 10.63
CA MET A 68 1.27 -3.18 11.88
C MET A 68 1.36 -4.58 12.52
N ALA A 69 2.51 -4.92 13.10
CA ALA A 69 2.64 -6.13 13.88
C ALA A 69 1.65 -6.10 15.06
N GLY A 70 1.04 -7.24 15.39
CA GLY A 70 0.07 -7.31 16.48
C GLY A 70 -1.38 -7.04 16.09
N PHE A 71 -1.69 -6.68 14.83
CA PHE A 71 -3.04 -6.24 14.47
C PHE A 71 -4.10 -7.36 14.57
N ARG A 72 -3.79 -8.55 14.02
CA ARG A 72 -4.69 -9.72 14.07
C ARG A 72 -4.52 -10.57 15.33
N GLY A 73 -3.30 -10.62 15.86
CA GLY A 73 -2.95 -11.37 17.06
C GLY A 73 -1.63 -10.87 17.63
N ILE A 74 -1.41 -11.06 18.92
CA ILE A 74 -0.21 -10.57 19.64
C ILE A 74 1.05 -11.11 18.97
N GLY A 75 1.96 -10.20 18.61
CA GLY A 75 3.24 -10.55 17.94
C GLY A 75 3.11 -11.09 16.51
N MET A 76 1.90 -11.21 15.96
CA MET A 76 1.68 -11.74 14.62
C MET A 76 1.92 -10.67 13.55
N GLN A 77 2.60 -11.06 12.47
CA GLN A 77 2.67 -10.31 11.22
C GLN A 77 1.94 -11.09 10.13
N GLU A 78 1.03 -10.41 9.42
CA GLU A 78 0.25 -11.01 8.31
C GLU A 78 1.04 -11.05 7.01
N PHE A 79 2.01 -10.15 6.84
CA PHE A 79 2.86 -10.11 5.66
C PHE A 79 3.90 -11.25 5.71
N PRO A 80 3.99 -12.13 4.70
CA PRO A 80 4.91 -13.26 4.72
C PRO A 80 6.39 -12.83 4.74
N ASP A 81 7.16 -13.43 5.64
CA ASP A 81 8.58 -13.09 5.86
C ASP A 81 9.48 -13.50 4.69
N ASP A 82 9.14 -14.60 4.02
CA ASP A 82 9.77 -15.06 2.78
C ASP A 82 9.56 -14.06 1.64
N LEU A 83 8.32 -13.58 1.45
CA LEU A 83 8.00 -12.55 0.48
C LEU A 83 8.72 -11.24 0.80
N LYS A 84 8.79 -10.85 2.08
CA LYS A 84 9.55 -9.64 2.49
C LYS A 84 11.01 -9.73 2.08
N LYS A 85 11.67 -10.86 2.35
CA LYS A 85 13.07 -11.09 1.96
C LYS A 85 13.25 -11.08 0.44
N GLU A 86 12.33 -11.71 -0.29
CA GLU A 86 12.32 -11.71 -1.76
C GLU A 86 12.19 -10.29 -2.33
N LEU A 87 11.30 -9.48 -1.79
CA LEU A 87 11.10 -8.10 -2.26
C LEU A 87 12.33 -7.23 -1.99
N ILE A 88 12.91 -7.33 -0.79
CA ILE A 88 14.11 -6.58 -0.43
C ILE A 88 15.30 -6.99 -1.32
N SER A 89 15.48 -8.28 -1.59
CA SER A 89 16.59 -8.74 -2.47
C SER A 89 16.43 -8.27 -3.91
N LYS A 90 15.20 -7.99 -4.36
CA LYS A 90 14.89 -7.39 -5.66
C LYS A 90 14.98 -5.86 -5.70
N GLY A 91 15.36 -5.20 -4.59
CA GLY A 91 15.53 -3.76 -4.51
C GLY A 91 14.30 -2.98 -4.05
N TYR A 92 13.23 -3.65 -3.68
CA TYR A 92 12.03 -3.00 -3.12
C TYR A 92 12.20 -2.69 -1.63
N LYS A 93 11.43 -1.71 -1.13
CA LYS A 93 11.38 -1.37 0.29
C LYS A 93 10.11 -1.95 0.92
N VAL A 94 10.22 -2.42 2.16
CA VAL A 94 9.07 -2.91 2.94
C VAL A 94 9.07 -2.20 4.29
N LEU A 95 8.01 -1.43 4.56
CA LEU A 95 7.79 -0.69 5.80
C LEU A 95 6.69 -1.38 6.62
N THR A 96 7.00 -1.70 7.87
CA THR A 96 6.04 -2.15 8.87
C THR A 96 6.03 -1.14 10.00
N CYS A 97 4.94 -0.39 10.17
CA CYS A 97 4.80 0.61 11.23
C CYS A 97 3.37 0.66 11.78
N MET A 98 3.16 1.43 12.85
CA MET A 98 1.81 1.71 13.33
C MET A 98 1.03 2.48 12.26
N HIS A 99 -0.29 2.27 12.18
CA HIS A 99 -1.12 3.04 11.27
C HIS A 99 -1.25 4.46 11.79
N ALA A 100 -0.75 5.46 11.04
CA ALA A 100 -0.73 6.85 11.48
C ALA A 100 -2.10 7.45 11.82
N LEU A 101 -3.18 6.95 11.20
CA LEU A 101 -4.56 7.37 11.46
C LEU A 101 -5.26 6.51 12.53
N SER A 102 -4.47 5.85 13.39
CA SER A 102 -4.92 5.16 14.58
C SER A 102 -3.73 4.98 15.54
N GLY A 103 -3.90 4.24 16.64
CA GLY A 103 -2.78 3.89 17.50
C GLY A 103 -3.25 3.68 18.92
N VAL A 104 -2.71 4.49 19.83
CA VAL A 104 -3.10 4.47 21.25
C VAL A 104 -4.60 4.72 21.40
N GLU A 105 -5.17 5.64 20.62
CA GLU A 105 -6.62 5.88 20.59
C GLU A 105 -7.41 4.59 20.31
N ARG A 106 -6.96 3.75 19.36
CA ARG A 106 -7.64 2.49 19.04
C ARG A 106 -7.63 1.53 20.22
N ALA A 107 -6.57 1.53 21.03
CA ALA A 107 -6.51 0.74 22.24
C ALA A 107 -7.54 1.23 23.28
N TYR A 108 -7.65 2.54 23.48
CA TYR A 108 -8.68 3.15 24.32
C TYR A 108 -10.09 2.83 23.81
N ARG A 109 -10.37 2.99 22.52
CA ARG A 109 -11.65 2.65 21.91
C ARG A 109 -12.02 1.19 22.11
N LYS A 110 -11.08 0.26 21.88
CA LYS A 110 -11.33 -1.17 22.07
C LYS A 110 -11.59 -1.55 23.52
N LYS A 111 -10.93 -0.89 24.48
CA LYS A 111 -11.04 -1.21 25.91
C LYS A 111 -12.24 -0.54 26.58
N TYR A 112 -12.58 0.68 26.18
CA TYR A 112 -13.54 1.54 26.89
C TYR A 112 -14.68 2.08 26.01
N GLY A 113 -14.65 1.90 24.68
CA GLY A 113 -15.71 2.35 23.78
C GLY A 113 -15.70 3.83 23.41
N TYR A 114 -14.75 4.63 23.94
CA TYR A 114 -14.62 6.04 23.60
C TYR A 114 -13.89 6.25 22.28
N LEU A 115 -14.42 7.13 21.44
CA LEU A 115 -13.77 7.58 20.21
C LEU A 115 -12.99 8.87 20.50
N GLY A 116 -11.67 8.82 20.32
CA GLY A 116 -10.80 9.99 20.43
C GLY A 116 -10.38 10.53 19.07
N PRO A 117 -9.73 11.70 19.02
CA PRO A 117 -8.98 12.10 17.82
C PRO A 117 -7.89 11.06 17.54
N ALA A 118 -7.74 10.70 16.26
CA ALA A 118 -6.69 9.81 15.78
C ALA A 118 -5.35 10.54 15.64
#